data_AF-A0A957ZAM8-F1
#
_entry.id   AF-A0A957ZAM8-F1
#
_cell.length_a   1.000
_cell.length_b   1.000
_cell.length_c   1.000
_cell.angle_alpha   90.00
_cell.angle_beta   90.00
_cell.angle_gamma   90.00
#
_symmetry.space_group_name_H-M   'P 1'
#
loop_
_entity.id
_entity.type
_entity.pdbx_description
1 polymer ?
#
loop_
_entity_poly.entity_id
_entity_poly.type
_entity_poly.pdbx_seq_one_letter_code
_entity_poly.pdbx_strand_id
1 'polypeptide(L)'
;SEAKFFLYSTLVTSMLVFDKLFELNDYVFPRYLGIGEGSAYLLYGAILVYYLFTFRNTLWRTNFIPLAVAFVFWAVATFLDLSYLILPFYYPRWVYLAKDILKLLGIVGWTAYFVMAGLDAIRTTAFQIGRKTNHA
;
A
#
# COMPACT_ATOMS: atom_id res chain seq x y z
N SER A 1 -12.58 -12.81 7.73
CA SER A 1 -13.31 -13.21 6.52
C SER A 1 -12.69 -12.51 5.32
N GLU A 2 -12.65 -13.16 4.17
CA GLU A 2 -12.01 -12.64 2.94
C GLU A 2 -12.68 -11.35 2.44
N ALA A 3 -14.02 -11.26 2.54
CA ALA A 3 -14.75 -10.04 2.20
C ALA A 3 -14.33 -8.82 3.04
N LYS A 4 -14.07 -9.00 4.36
CA LYS A 4 -13.57 -7.92 5.21
C LYS A 4 -12.14 -7.52 4.82
N PHE A 5 -11.30 -8.48 4.43
CA PHE A 5 -9.97 -8.19 3.95
C PHE A 5 -10.03 -7.26 2.73
N PHE A 6 -10.72 -7.66 1.66
CA PHE A 6 -10.83 -6.83 0.45
C PHE A 6 -11.46 -5.47 0.71
N LEU A 7 -12.51 -5.38 1.54
CA LEU A 7 -13.12 -4.10 1.89
C LEU A 7 -12.11 -3.15 2.54
N TYR A 8 -11.35 -3.63 3.53
CA TYR A 8 -10.32 -2.82 4.19
C TYR A 8 -9.17 -2.48 3.25
N SER A 9 -8.76 -3.41 2.36
CA SER A 9 -7.75 -3.16 1.33
C SER A 9 -8.16 -2.04 0.40
N THR A 10 -9.43 -2.02 -0.04
CA THR A 10 -10.00 -0.95 -0.87
C THR A 10 -9.99 0.36 -0.10
N LEU A 11 -10.46 0.39 1.15
CA LEU A 11 -10.46 1.61 1.96
C LEU A 11 -9.06 2.19 2.16
N VAL A 12 -8.08 1.35 2.49
CA VAL A 12 -6.67 1.78 2.65
C VAL A 12 -6.12 2.30 1.32
N THR A 13 -6.35 1.59 0.21
CA THR A 13 -5.86 2.00 -1.11
C THR A 13 -6.51 3.31 -1.56
N SER A 14 -7.83 3.45 -1.41
CA SER A 14 -8.55 4.69 -1.71
C SER A 14 -8.02 5.84 -0.87
N MET A 15 -7.83 5.65 0.44
CA MET A 15 -7.26 6.67 1.32
C MET A 15 -5.90 7.17 0.80
N LEU A 16 -4.99 6.26 0.43
CA LEU A 16 -3.67 6.62 -0.11
C LEU A 16 -3.77 7.35 -1.46
N VAL A 17 -4.71 6.94 -2.32
CA VAL A 17 -4.97 7.63 -3.59
C VAL A 17 -5.51 9.04 -3.35
N PHE A 18 -6.48 9.19 -2.46
CA PHE A 18 -7.03 10.50 -2.09
C PHE A 18 -5.94 11.41 -1.50
N ASP A 19 -5.09 10.88 -0.63
CA ASP A 19 -3.95 11.60 -0.09
C ASP A 19 -3.06 12.18 -1.19
N LYS A 20 -2.72 11.37 -2.21
CA LYS A 20 -1.88 11.86 -3.32
C LYS A 20 -2.57 12.70 -4.38
N LEU A 21 -3.85 12.49 -4.65
CA LEU A 21 -4.58 13.32 -5.62
C LEU A 21 -4.82 14.75 -5.11
N PHE A 22 -5.04 14.89 -3.80
CA PHE A 22 -5.38 16.17 -3.18
C PHE A 22 -4.24 16.76 -2.34
N GLU A 23 -3.08 16.10 -2.33
CA GLU A 23 -1.93 16.48 -1.49
C GLU A 23 -2.38 16.70 -0.03
N LEU A 24 -3.17 15.75 0.51
CA LEU A 24 -3.83 15.95 1.79
C LEU A 24 -2.80 16.16 2.90
N ASN A 25 -1.81 15.28 3.00
CA ASN A 25 -0.75 15.37 3.99
C ASN A 25 0.17 16.59 3.84
N ASP A 26 0.49 16.99 2.61
CA ASP A 26 1.51 18.00 2.32
C ASP A 26 0.91 19.41 2.28
N TYR A 27 -0.35 19.54 1.83
CA TYR A 27 -1.00 20.84 1.63
C TYR A 27 -2.25 21.02 2.49
N VAL A 28 -3.22 20.10 2.41
CA VAL A 28 -4.55 20.34 3.00
C VAL A 28 -4.51 20.29 4.53
N PHE A 29 -3.88 19.26 5.08
CA PHE A 29 -3.80 19.02 6.52
C PHE A 29 -3.01 20.11 7.24
N PRO A 30 -1.81 20.54 6.77
CA PRO A 30 -1.08 21.61 7.43
C PRO A 30 -1.79 22.96 7.29
N ARG A 31 -2.39 23.23 6.13
CA ARG A 31 -2.93 24.56 5.82
C ARG A 31 -4.33 24.81 6.37
N TYR A 32 -5.18 23.78 6.42
CA TYR A 32 -6.59 23.92 6.83
C TYR A 32 -6.92 23.23 8.16
N LEU A 33 -6.19 22.18 8.55
CA LEU A 33 -6.47 21.41 9.77
C LEU A 33 -5.42 21.63 10.87
N GLY A 34 -4.30 22.30 10.57
CA GLY A 34 -3.18 22.48 11.50
C GLY A 34 -2.47 21.18 11.88
N ILE A 35 -2.68 20.10 11.11
CA ILE A 35 -2.03 18.81 11.32
C ILE A 35 -0.71 18.84 10.54
N GLY A 36 0.41 18.72 11.24
CA GLY A 36 1.73 18.70 10.62
C GLY A 36 1.94 17.47 9.75
N GLU A 37 2.79 17.59 8.73
CA GLU A 37 3.14 16.53 7.79
C GLU A 37 3.61 15.25 8.51
N GLY A 38 4.45 15.40 9.54
CA GLY A 38 4.92 14.28 10.36
C GLY A 38 3.81 13.51 11.08
N SER A 39 2.78 14.21 11.60
CA SER A 39 1.63 13.56 12.23
C SER A 39 0.75 12.82 11.23
N ALA A 40 0.60 13.35 10.02
CA ALA A 40 -0.13 12.67 8.94
C ALA A 40 0.58 11.37 8.53
N TYR A 41 1.91 11.40 8.35
CA TYR A 41 2.70 10.19 8.08
C TYR A 41 2.61 9.15 9.19
N LEU A 42 2.68 9.57 10.46
CA LEU A 42 2.51 8.67 11.61
C LEU A 42 1.12 8.02 11.62
N LEU A 43 0.07 8.79 11.33
CA LEU A 43 -1.29 8.28 11.26
C LEU A 43 -1.44 7.25 10.14
N TYR A 44 -0.97 7.55 8.93
CA TYR A 44 -1.01 6.60 7.82
C TYR A 44 -0.19 5.34 8.11
N GLY A 45 1.02 5.49 8.67
CA GLY A 45 1.84 4.38 9.10
C GLY A 45 1.13 3.50 10.13
N ALA A 46 0.47 4.10 11.13
CA ALA A 46 -0.29 3.37 12.14
C ALA A 46 -1.49 2.63 11.55
N ILE A 47 -2.26 3.25 10.65
CA ILE A 47 -3.38 2.61 9.94
C ILE A 47 -2.87 1.41 9.15
N LEU A 48 -1.74 1.57 8.46
CA LEU A 48 -1.17 0.54 7.60
C LEU A 48 -0.62 -0.64 8.42
N VAL A 49 0.09 -0.36 9.52
CA VAL A 49 0.53 -1.39 10.48
C VAL A 49 -0.66 -2.12 11.11
N TYR A 50 -1.70 -1.38 11.52
CA TYR A 50 -2.92 -1.97 12.07
C TYR A 50 -3.61 -2.90 11.06
N TYR A 51 -3.72 -2.47 9.80
CA TYR A 51 -4.23 -3.28 8.71
C TYR A 51 -3.42 -4.57 8.51
N LEU A 52 -2.09 -4.46 8.39
CA LEU A 52 -1.21 -5.61 8.22
C LEU A 52 -1.29 -6.59 9.41
N PHE A 53 -1.34 -6.07 10.63
CA PHE A 53 -1.43 -6.89 11.84
C PHE A 53 -2.78 -7.61 11.96
N THR A 54 -3.87 -6.92 11.62
CA THR A 54 -5.24 -7.44 11.67
C THR A 54 -5.43 -8.55 10.64
N PHE A 55 -4.92 -8.36 9.42
CA PHE A 55 -5.08 -9.32 8.33
C PHE A 55 -3.87 -10.23 8.12
N ARG A 56 -2.94 -10.30 9.08
CA ARG A 56 -1.71 -11.11 8.98
C ARG A 56 -1.99 -12.55 8.54
N ASN A 57 -2.99 -13.21 9.14
CA ASN A 57 -3.31 -14.60 8.82
C ASN A 57 -3.80 -14.75 7.37
N THR A 58 -4.51 -13.75 6.83
CA THR A 58 -4.91 -13.74 5.43
C THR A 58 -3.71 -13.49 4.52
N LEU A 59 -2.84 -12.53 4.87
CA LEU A 59 -1.62 -12.24 4.13
C LEU A 59 -0.71 -13.49 4.02
N TRP A 60 -0.51 -14.22 5.12
CA TRP A 60 0.28 -15.45 5.15
C TRP A 60 -0.32 -16.62 4.34
N ARG A 61 -1.66 -16.65 4.17
CA ARG A 61 -2.34 -17.65 3.35
C ARG A 61 -2.26 -17.33 1.85
N THR A 62 -2.07 -16.07 1.50
CA THR A 62 -1.87 -15.61 0.12
C THR A 62 -0.37 -15.50 -0.22
N ASN A 63 -0.04 -15.40 -1.49
CA ASN A 63 1.33 -15.08 -1.89
C ASN A 63 1.65 -13.61 -1.57
N PHE A 64 2.22 -13.34 -0.40
CA PHE A 64 2.54 -11.99 0.07
C PHE A 64 3.83 -11.40 -0.55
N ILE A 65 4.57 -12.17 -1.36
CA ILE A 65 5.86 -11.74 -1.94
C ILE A 65 5.73 -10.42 -2.72
N PRO A 66 4.74 -10.21 -3.63
CA PRO A 66 4.61 -8.96 -4.36
C PRO A 66 4.37 -7.76 -3.43
N LEU A 67 3.63 -7.97 -2.34
CA LEU A 67 3.37 -6.96 -1.32
C LEU A 67 4.64 -6.62 -0.51
N ALA A 68 5.45 -7.63 -0.15
CA ALA A 68 6.72 -7.41 0.53
C ALA A 68 7.70 -6.61 -0.33
N VAL A 69 7.82 -6.97 -1.62
CA VAL A 69 8.64 -6.23 -2.58
C VAL A 69 8.14 -4.80 -2.75
N ALA A 70 6.82 -4.58 -2.78
CA ALA A 70 6.24 -3.25 -2.84
C ALA A 70 6.67 -2.38 -1.66
N PHE A 71 6.61 -2.93 -0.44
CA PHE A 71 7.06 -2.23 0.77
C PHE A 71 8.55 -1.91 0.75
N VAL A 72 9.39 -2.80 0.24
CA VAL A 72 10.83 -2.52 0.09
C VAL A 72 11.04 -1.33 -0.84
N PHE A 73 10.37 -1.29 -1.98
CA PHE A 73 10.51 -0.15 -2.91
C PHE A 73 10.02 1.16 -2.31
N TRP A 74 8.89 1.17 -1.60
CA TRP A 74 8.42 2.37 -0.89
C TRP A 74 9.34 2.79 0.25
N ALA A 75 9.88 1.84 1.01
CA ALA A 75 10.84 2.14 2.07
C ALA A 75 12.10 2.79 1.50
N VAL A 76 12.70 2.19 0.46
CA VAL A 76 13.88 2.75 -0.21
C VAL A 76 13.58 4.12 -0.80
N ALA A 77 12.43 4.31 -1.45
CA ALA A 77 12.03 5.62 -1.97
C ALA A 77 11.91 6.69 -0.87
N THR A 78 11.38 6.31 0.31
CA THR A 78 11.25 7.20 1.47
C THR A 78 12.61 7.53 2.07
N PHE A 79 13.54 6.57 2.13
CA PHE A 79 14.92 6.82 2.55
C PHE A 79 15.65 7.79 1.62
N LEU A 80 15.37 7.74 0.31
CA LEU A 80 15.89 8.75 -0.62
C LEU A 80 15.32 10.14 -0.33
N ASP A 81 14.03 10.28 0.01
CA ASP A 81 13.46 11.57 0.43
C ASP A 81 14.11 12.09 1.74
N LEU A 82 14.41 11.21 2.70
CA LEU A 82 15.09 11.59 3.94
C LEU A 82 16.55 12.03 3.73
N SER A 83 17.27 11.43 2.79
CA SER A 83 18.66 11.81 2.53
C SER A 83 18.81 13.23 1.97
N TYR A 84 17.76 13.78 1.35
CA TYR A 84 17.70 15.18 0.93
C TYR A 84 17.82 16.15 2.11
N LEU A 85 17.21 15.83 3.25
CA LEU A 85 17.29 16.65 4.47
C LEU A 85 18.70 16.69 5.08
N ILE A 86 19.51 15.65 4.84
CA ILE A 86 20.85 15.50 5.44
C ILE A 86 21.95 16.08 4.52
N LEU A 87 21.80 15.96 3.19
CA LEU A 87 22.79 16.40 2.20
C LEU A 87 22.16 17.24 1.06
N PRO A 88 21.60 18.44 1.36
CA PRO A 88 20.83 19.22 0.40
C PRO A 88 21.64 19.73 -0.81
N PHE A 89 22.96 19.88 -0.67
CA PHE A 89 23.84 20.43 -1.73
C PHE A 89 24.32 19.39 -2.75
N TYR A 90 24.09 18.10 -2.51
CA TYR A 90 24.61 17.00 -3.34
C TYR A 90 23.50 16.05 -3.75
N TYR A 91 22.36 16.60 -4.19
CA TYR A 91 21.20 15.80 -4.60
C TYR A 91 21.05 15.78 -6.13
N PRO A 92 21.72 14.84 -6.82
CA PRO A 92 21.75 14.83 -8.27
C PRO A 92 20.38 14.47 -8.85
N ARG A 93 20.10 15.00 -10.05
CA ARG A 93 18.79 14.86 -10.73
C ARG A 93 18.33 13.41 -10.89
N TRP A 94 19.26 12.47 -11.00
CA TRP A 94 18.94 11.04 -11.13
C TRP A 94 18.32 10.45 -9.86
N VAL A 95 18.55 11.02 -8.66
CA VAL A 95 17.93 10.53 -7.41
C VAL A 95 16.43 10.80 -7.41
N TYR A 96 15.99 11.94 -7.93
CA TYR A 96 14.56 12.24 -8.12
C TYR A 96 13.89 11.21 -9.03
N LEU A 97 14.53 10.90 -10.16
CA LEU A 97 14.00 9.91 -11.10
C LEU A 97 14.00 8.49 -10.50
N ALA A 98 15.07 8.10 -9.81
CA ALA A 98 15.14 6.82 -9.10
C ALA A 98 14.04 6.70 -8.04
N LYS A 99 13.80 7.77 -7.28
CA LYS A 99 12.72 7.83 -6.30
C LYS A 99 11.36 7.60 -6.95
N ASP A 100 11.03 8.31 -8.01
CA ASP A 100 9.72 8.21 -8.65
C ASP A 100 9.49 6.82 -9.25
N ILE A 101 10.54 6.22 -9.84
CA ILE A 101 10.51 4.83 -10.32
C ILE A 101 10.29 3.87 -9.16
N LEU A 102 10.97 4.02 -8.04
CA LEU A 102 10.79 3.16 -6.86
C LEU A 102 9.37 3.29 -6.30
N LYS A 103 8.81 4.50 -6.22
CA LYS A 103 7.41 4.72 -5.81
C LYS A 103 6.44 4.01 -6.76
N LEU A 104 6.67 4.11 -8.06
CA LEU A 104 5.88 3.43 -9.08
C LEU A 104 5.97 1.90 -8.96
N LEU A 105 7.18 1.34 -8.80
CA LEU A 105 7.38 -0.10 -8.60
C LEU A 105 6.67 -0.60 -7.34
N GLY A 106 6.67 0.20 -6.27
CA GLY A 106 5.88 -0.05 -5.07
C GLY A 106 4.38 -0.15 -5.37
N ILE A 107 3.82 0.81 -6.10
CA ILE A 107 2.40 0.81 -6.49
C ILE A 107 2.06 -0.39 -7.39
N VAL A 108 2.94 -0.73 -8.33
CA VAL A 108 2.76 -1.90 -9.20
C VAL A 108 2.75 -3.19 -8.39
N GLY A 109 3.68 -3.36 -7.44
CA GLY A 109 3.71 -4.52 -6.55
C GLY A 109 2.48 -4.61 -5.64
N TRP A 110 2.04 -3.48 -5.08
CA TRP A 110 0.81 -3.38 -4.29
C TRP A 110 -0.41 -3.80 -5.11
N THR A 111 -0.53 -3.29 -6.33
CA THR A 111 -1.63 -3.60 -7.24
C THR A 111 -1.61 -5.06 -7.68
N ALA A 112 -0.44 -5.57 -8.07
CA ALA A 112 -0.27 -6.96 -8.48
C ALA A 112 -0.69 -7.92 -7.36
N TYR A 113 -0.32 -7.63 -6.11
CA TYR A 113 -0.75 -8.42 -4.96
C TYR A 113 -2.27 -8.49 -4.84
N PHE A 114 -2.98 -7.36 -4.87
CA PHE A 114 -4.44 -7.37 -4.72
C PHE A 114 -5.16 -8.04 -5.89
N VAL A 115 -4.65 -7.89 -7.11
CA VAL A 115 -5.19 -8.60 -8.28
C VAL A 115 -5.02 -10.11 -8.11
N MET A 116 -3.83 -10.58 -7.73
CA MET A 116 -3.56 -12.00 -7.52
C MET A 116 -4.41 -12.57 -6.38
N ALA A 117 -4.47 -11.88 -5.24
CA ALA A 117 -5.29 -12.29 -4.11
C ALA A 117 -6.79 -12.37 -4.48
N GLY A 118 -7.29 -11.43 -5.28
CA GLY A 118 -8.67 -11.45 -5.79
C GLY A 118 -8.94 -12.63 -6.72
N LEU A 119 -8.04 -12.91 -7.67
CA LEU A 119 -8.17 -14.05 -8.58
C LEU A 119 -8.15 -15.39 -7.83
N ASP A 120 -7.29 -15.54 -6.83
CA ASP A 120 -7.21 -16.75 -6.01
C ASP A 120 -8.49 -16.96 -5.18
N ALA A 121 -9.06 -15.89 -4.62
CA ALA A 121 -10.33 -15.94 -3.90
C ALA A 121 -11.50 -16.36 -4.80
N ILE A 122 -11.59 -15.81 -6.02
CA ILE A 122 -12.60 -16.18 -7.01
C ILE A 122 -12.47 -17.65 -7.40
N ARG A 123 -11.25 -18.12 -7.71
CA ARG A 123 -10.99 -19.52 -8.07
C ARG A 123 -11.41 -20.49 -6.96
N THR A 124 -11.06 -20.17 -5.72
CA THR A 124 -11.40 -20.99 -4.55
C THR A 124 -12.91 -21.08 -4.36
N THR A 125 -13.62 -19.96 -4.52
CA THR A 125 -15.08 -19.90 -4.38
C THR A 125 -15.79 -20.66 -5.50
N ALA A 126 -15.35 -20.47 -6.75
CA ALA A 126 -15.91 -21.19 -7.91
C ALA A 126 -15.75 -22.70 -7.78
N PHE A 127 -14.60 -23.17 -7.30
CA PHE A 127 -14.36 -24.60 -7.05
C PHE A 127 -15.28 -25.17 -5.95
N GLN A 128 -15.51 -24.43 -4.87
CA GLN A 128 -16.42 -24.87 -3.81
C GLN A 128 -17.88 -24.95 -4.27
N ILE A 129 -18.33 -24.01 -5.11
CA ILE A 129 -19.67 -24.01 -5.68
C ILE A 129 -19.85 -25.23 -6.61
N GLY A 130 -18.91 -25.44 -7.54
CA GLY A 130 -18.95 -26.57 -8.47
C GLY A 130 -18.93 -27.93 -7.77
N ARG A 131 -18.23 -28.04 -6.64
CA ARG A 131 -18.22 -29.27 -5.83
C ARG A 131 -19.54 -29.51 -5.10
N LYS A 132 -20.22 -28.45 -4.64
CA LYS A 132 -21.56 -28.56 -4.02
C LYS A 132 -22.63 -29.01 -5.02
N THR A 133 -22.57 -28.56 -6.27
CA THR A 133 -23.53 -28.93 -7.32
C THR A 133 -23.36 -30.36 -7.84
N ASN A 134 -22.15 -30.95 -7.76
CA ASN A 134 -21.91 -32.34 -8.16
C ASN A 134 -22.28 -33.39 -7.09
N HIS A 135 -22.65 -32.96 -5.88
CA HIS A 135 -23.07 -33.84 -4.79
C HIS A 135 -24.55 -33.67 -4.42
N ALA A 136 -25.32 -32.95 -5.24
CA ALA A 136 -26.78 -32.81 -5.16
C ALA A 136 -27.42 -33.52 -6.36
#